data_AF-A0A960HYV2-F1
#
_entry.id   AF-A0A960HYV2-F1
#
_cell.length_a   1.000
_cell.length_b   1.000
_cell.length_c   1.000
_cell.angle_alpha   90.00
_cell.angle_beta   90.00
_cell.angle_gamma   90.00
#
_symmetry.space_group_name_H-M   'P 1'
#
loop_
_entity.id
_entity.type
_entity.pdbx_description
1 polymer ?
#
loop_
_entity_poly.entity_id
_entity_poly.type
_entity_poly.pdbx_seq_one_letter_code
_entity_poly.pdbx_strand_id
1 'polypeptide(L)'
;MTIRVAVGHRTSYRFDRPINVGPHQVRLRPAPHTRTPILGYGLRIEPADHFINWQQDPFGNFVARVVVPERTTELSFEVELIADMTPINPFDFFLEEDAEQIPFAYSADDQADLAAYLEIDDDGPLINEFVAQIDRTPQPTMDVLVDLNRRVLDAVTYGIRIEAGVQTSDETLGKGTGSCRDSAWLLCQVLRHLGLGSRFVSGYLVQLAADERPVDGPAGPLEDFTDLHAWTEVYIPGAGWIGLDPTSGLLAGEGHIPLAATPHYRGAAAVTGAIDPCEATLEYANTVTRILETPRTTQPYRPDQWAAANAVGAYVDQRLTEMDVRLTVGGEPTFVATNAQEAPEWNTDADGDEKRRLAEELVAGMRAELAPGGLLHVGQGKWYPGEPLPRWARTVFYRHDGEPIWADDRLTAGPTGPAVVEDGEAFANALAANLGGAAPDSGVEDASAGVPVIRAYQDPVYHLW
;
A
#
# COMPACT_ATOMS: atom_id res chain seq x y z
N MET A 1 4.38 8.64 -3.46
CA MET A 1 3.21 9.45 -3.89
C MET A 1 2.65 10.09 -2.64
N THR A 2 2.45 11.40 -2.63
CA THR A 2 2.05 12.09 -1.38
C THR A 2 0.62 12.61 -1.52
N ILE A 3 -0.17 12.42 -0.47
CA ILE A 3 -1.50 13.06 -0.36
C ILE A 3 -1.27 14.45 0.23
N ARG A 4 -1.89 15.47 -0.35
CA ARG A 4 -2.02 16.77 0.31
C ARG A 4 -3.43 16.94 0.80
N VAL A 5 -3.54 17.40 2.03
CA VAL A 5 -4.82 17.66 2.67
C VAL A 5 -4.92 19.13 3.06
N ALA A 6 -6.12 19.68 2.97
CA ALA A 6 -6.50 20.89 3.65
C ALA A 6 -7.18 20.50 4.97
N VAL A 7 -6.70 21.04 6.09
CA VAL A 7 -7.36 20.93 7.39
C VAL A 7 -7.91 22.30 7.75
N GLY A 8 -9.19 22.32 8.11
CA GLY A 8 -9.91 23.47 8.61
C GLY A 8 -10.25 23.25 10.08
N HIS A 9 -9.96 24.23 10.92
CA HIS A 9 -10.32 24.27 12.33
C HIS A 9 -11.11 25.55 12.59
N ARG A 10 -12.22 25.46 13.32
CA ARG A 10 -12.96 26.62 13.81
C ARG A 10 -13.34 26.43 15.27
N THR A 11 -13.00 27.43 16.08
CA THR A 11 -13.52 27.60 17.45
C THR A 11 -14.22 28.96 17.51
N SER A 12 -15.51 28.99 17.82
CA SER A 12 -16.27 30.22 18.03
C SER A 12 -16.91 30.24 19.41
N TYR A 13 -16.79 31.38 20.09
CA TYR A 13 -17.45 31.69 21.34
C TYR A 13 -18.49 32.77 21.07
N ARG A 14 -19.76 32.49 21.38
CA ARG A 14 -20.85 33.46 21.35
C ARG A 14 -21.28 33.80 22.75
N PHE A 15 -21.25 35.08 23.09
CA PHE A 15 -21.59 35.61 24.40
C PHE A 15 -23.01 36.14 24.42
N ASP A 16 -23.70 35.99 25.54
CA ASP A 16 -25.07 36.50 25.77
C ASP A 16 -25.19 38.04 25.67
N ARG A 17 -24.07 38.74 25.79
CA ARG A 17 -23.97 40.20 25.75
C ARG A 17 -22.58 40.66 25.32
N PRO A 18 -22.39 41.93 24.89
CA PRO A 18 -21.06 42.46 24.65
C PRO A 18 -20.20 42.43 25.92
N ILE A 19 -19.05 41.78 25.86
CA ILE A 19 -18.10 41.65 26.99
C ILE A 19 -16.73 42.19 26.63
N ASN A 20 -15.92 42.49 27.65
CA ASN A 20 -14.49 42.67 27.44
C ASN A 20 -13.82 41.31 27.29
N VAL A 21 -12.97 41.20 26.27
CA VAL A 21 -12.12 40.04 26.02
C VAL A 21 -10.70 40.47 26.38
N GLY A 22 -10.17 39.91 27.46
CA GLY A 22 -8.79 40.15 27.88
C GLY A 22 -7.78 39.55 26.88
N PRO A 23 -6.47 39.74 27.12
CA PRO A 23 -5.45 39.17 26.26
C PRO A 23 -5.58 37.65 26.14
N HIS A 24 -5.61 37.15 24.90
CA HIS A 24 -5.63 35.73 24.58
C HIS A 24 -4.27 35.28 24.03
N GLN A 25 -3.93 34.02 24.28
CA GLN A 25 -2.84 33.30 23.64
C GLN A 25 -3.44 32.17 22.81
N VAL A 26 -3.06 32.09 21.54
CA VAL A 26 -3.53 31.11 20.57
C VAL A 26 -2.36 30.31 20.06
N ARG A 27 -2.41 28.99 20.23
CA ARG A 27 -1.41 27.99 19.85
C ARG A 27 -1.97 27.05 18.78
N LEU A 28 -2.54 27.63 17.73
CA LEU A 28 -3.15 26.88 16.62
C LEU A 28 -2.28 26.85 15.35
N ARG A 29 -1.00 27.24 15.48
CA ARG A 29 -0.02 27.18 14.40
C ARG A 29 0.90 25.97 14.60
N PRO A 30 1.13 25.14 13.56
CA PRO A 30 2.09 24.04 13.63
C PRO A 30 3.45 24.46 14.19
N ALA A 31 3.95 23.70 15.16
CA ALA A 31 5.17 23.98 15.87
C ALA A 31 6.39 23.86 14.93
N PRO A 32 7.51 24.56 15.20
CA PRO A 32 8.69 24.50 14.33
C PRO A 32 9.27 23.09 14.13
N HIS A 33 9.05 22.18 15.08
CA HIS A 33 9.53 20.80 15.04
C HIS A 33 8.56 19.83 14.35
N THR A 34 7.49 20.33 13.72
CA THR A 34 6.56 19.51 12.93
C THR A 34 7.32 18.80 11.80
N ARG A 35 7.27 17.47 11.78
CA ARG A 35 7.91 16.67 10.72
C ARG A 35 7.11 16.65 9.42
N THR A 36 5.78 16.70 9.52
CA THR A 36 4.85 16.80 8.38
C THR A 36 5.00 18.17 7.69
N PRO A 37 5.36 18.23 6.40
CA PRO A 37 5.54 19.51 5.72
C PRO A 37 4.24 20.32 5.65
N ILE A 38 4.25 21.52 6.23
CA ILE A 38 3.14 22.48 6.16
C ILE A 38 3.38 23.44 4.99
N LEU A 39 2.56 23.31 3.95
CA LEU A 39 2.69 24.08 2.71
C LEU A 39 1.95 25.42 2.75
N GLY A 40 0.96 25.54 3.64
CA GLY A 40 0.15 26.74 3.81
C GLY A 40 -0.44 26.80 5.21
N TYR A 41 -0.59 28.02 5.73
CA TYR A 41 -1.19 28.30 7.03
C TYR A 41 -1.89 29.65 6.99
N GLY A 42 -3.13 29.71 7.45
CA GLY A 42 -3.89 30.93 7.69
C GLY A 42 -4.53 30.91 9.07
N LEU A 43 -4.55 32.06 9.74
CA LEU A 43 -5.31 32.29 10.97
C LEU A 43 -6.21 33.50 10.75
N ARG A 44 -7.52 33.29 10.82
CA ARG A 44 -8.53 34.33 10.81
C ARG A 44 -9.12 34.44 12.21
N ILE A 45 -9.26 35.68 12.68
CA ILE A 45 -9.80 35.99 14.00
C ILE A 45 -10.94 36.97 13.82
N GLU A 46 -12.07 36.70 14.47
CA GLU A 46 -13.15 37.68 14.61
C GLU A 46 -13.32 38.05 16.09
N PRO A 47 -13.56 39.33 16.42
CA PRO A 47 -13.83 40.45 15.51
C PRO A 47 -12.59 40.88 14.69
N ALA A 48 -12.84 41.44 13.49
CA ALA A 48 -11.78 41.81 12.55
C ALA A 48 -10.85 42.91 13.08
N ASP A 49 -11.37 43.79 13.95
CA ASP A 49 -10.56 44.78 14.66
C ASP A 49 -9.94 44.13 15.92
N HIS A 50 -8.71 43.66 15.79
CA HIS A 50 -7.92 43.10 16.87
C HIS A 50 -6.43 43.37 16.64
N PHE A 51 -5.66 43.35 17.72
CA PHE A 51 -4.21 43.32 17.65
C PHE A 51 -3.72 41.89 17.76
N ILE A 52 -2.84 41.49 16.84
CA ILE A 52 -2.13 40.21 16.88
C ILE A 52 -0.63 40.44 16.93
N ASN A 53 0.04 39.77 17.86
CA ASN A 53 1.50 39.72 17.93
C ASN A 53 1.97 38.26 18.05
N TRP A 54 2.85 37.84 17.15
CA TRP A 54 3.43 36.50 17.18
C TRP A 54 4.70 36.49 18.03
N GLN A 55 4.82 35.46 18.86
CA GLN A 55 6.02 35.18 19.64
C GLN A 55 6.26 33.67 19.73
N GLN A 56 7.38 33.29 20.35
CA GLN A 56 7.62 31.93 20.80
C GLN A 56 7.56 31.88 22.33
N ASP A 57 7.03 30.79 22.87
CA ASP A 57 7.14 30.50 24.30
C ASP A 57 8.54 29.91 24.62
N PRO A 58 8.89 29.69 25.91
CA PRO A 58 10.20 29.13 26.29
C PRO A 58 10.52 27.76 25.67
N PHE A 59 9.51 27.06 25.15
CA PHE A 59 9.65 25.73 24.53
C PHE A 59 9.68 25.82 22.99
N GLY A 60 9.68 27.04 22.44
CA GLY A 60 9.76 27.29 21.00
C GLY A 60 8.43 27.19 20.26
N ASN A 61 7.30 26.99 20.95
CA ASN A 61 5.99 26.91 20.29
C ASN A 61 5.56 28.30 19.80
N PHE A 62 4.91 28.36 18.64
CA PHE A 62 4.36 29.62 18.14
C PHE A 62 3.11 30.01 18.94
N VAL A 63 3.10 31.23 19.47
CA VAL A 63 1.98 31.78 20.23
C VAL A 63 1.55 33.10 19.61
N ALA A 64 0.33 33.17 19.11
CA ALA A 64 -0.30 34.44 18.77
C ALA A 64 -0.90 35.06 20.04
N ARG A 65 -0.46 36.26 20.39
CA ARG A 65 -1.08 37.09 21.42
C ARG A 65 -2.10 37.99 20.77
N VAL A 66 -3.36 37.82 21.17
CA VAL A 66 -4.51 38.49 20.58
C VAL A 66 -5.12 39.43 21.62
N VAL A 67 -5.35 40.68 21.25
CA VAL A 67 -6.04 41.66 22.08
C VAL A 67 -7.18 42.25 21.26
N VAL A 68 -8.39 42.12 21.80
CA VAL A 68 -9.60 42.68 21.19
C VAL A 68 -9.92 43.99 21.95
N PRO A 69 -9.81 45.16 21.30
CA PRO A 69 -9.96 46.44 21.99
C PRO A 69 -11.42 46.76 22.34
N GLU A 70 -12.34 46.37 21.46
CA GLU A 70 -13.76 46.68 21.60
C GLU A 70 -14.54 45.53 22.24
N ARG A 71 -15.63 45.87 22.93
CA ARG A 71 -16.52 44.85 23.50
C ARG A 71 -17.20 44.08 22.36
N THR A 72 -17.18 42.75 22.44
CA THR A 72 -17.73 41.89 21.40
C THR A 72 -18.74 40.89 21.96
N THR A 73 -19.64 40.42 21.09
CA THR A 73 -20.57 39.31 21.36
C THR A 73 -20.07 38.00 20.76
N GLU A 74 -19.01 38.03 19.96
CA GLU A 74 -18.43 36.86 19.32
C GLU A 74 -16.90 36.95 19.32
N LEU A 75 -16.25 35.82 19.58
CA LEU A 75 -14.81 35.64 19.43
C LEU A 75 -14.59 34.33 18.67
N SER A 76 -14.01 34.39 17.48
CA SER A 76 -13.74 33.20 16.68
C SER A 76 -12.28 33.11 16.25
N PHE A 77 -11.78 31.88 16.20
CA PHE A 77 -10.47 31.52 15.67
C PHE A 77 -10.67 30.46 14.61
N GLU A 78 -10.27 30.79 13.39
CA GLU A 78 -10.33 29.89 12.24
C GLU A 78 -8.94 29.67 11.68
N VAL A 79 -8.57 28.41 11.54
CA VAL A 79 -7.31 28.00 10.94
C VAL A 79 -7.57 27.18 9.70
N GLU A 80 -6.82 27.50 8.65
CA GLU A 80 -6.68 26.67 7.46
C GLU A 80 -5.20 26.29 7.33
N LEU A 81 -4.93 25.00 7.17
CA LEU A 81 -3.58 24.50 6.92
C LEU A 81 -3.58 23.53 5.74
N ILE A 82 -2.49 23.56 4.98
CA ILE A 82 -2.23 22.57 3.93
C ILE A 82 -1.07 21.71 4.38
N ALA A 83 -1.30 20.42 4.58
CA ALA A 83 -0.30 19.45 5.00
C ALA A 83 0.03 18.46 3.89
N ASP A 84 1.31 18.15 3.72
CA ASP A 84 1.79 17.06 2.87
C ASP A 84 1.90 15.79 3.72
N MET A 85 0.96 14.86 3.53
CA MET A 85 0.84 13.58 4.24
C MET A 85 1.80 12.55 3.65
N THR A 86 3.07 12.93 3.53
CA THR A 86 4.14 11.98 3.21
C THR A 86 4.30 11.02 4.39
N PRO A 87 4.23 9.69 4.20
CA PRO A 87 4.39 8.74 5.29
C PRO A 87 5.72 8.94 6.02
N ILE A 88 5.65 8.94 7.35
CA ILE A 88 6.81 9.07 8.21
C ILE A 88 7.04 7.75 8.91
N ASN A 89 8.24 7.17 8.80
CA ASN A 89 8.62 6.04 9.64
C ASN A 89 8.86 6.54 11.08
N PRO A 90 8.02 6.13 12.06
CA PRO A 90 8.17 6.58 13.44
C PRO A 90 9.36 5.92 14.15
N PHE A 91 10.04 4.95 13.52
CA PHE A 91 11.23 4.26 14.04
C PHE A 91 12.54 4.70 13.35
N ASP A 92 12.51 5.75 12.53
CA ASP A 92 13.68 6.21 11.77
C ASP A 92 14.61 7.10 12.61
N PHE A 93 15.35 6.46 13.51
CA PHE A 93 16.35 7.09 14.38
C PHE A 93 17.39 6.07 14.86
N PHE A 94 18.44 6.56 15.50
CA PHE A 94 19.43 5.74 16.19
C PHE A 94 19.38 6.02 17.69
N LEU A 95 19.65 5.01 18.50
CA LEU A 95 19.83 5.17 19.94
C LEU A 95 21.32 5.28 20.25
N GLU A 96 21.65 6.03 21.31
CA GLU A 96 22.97 5.92 21.92
C GLU A 96 23.09 4.57 22.66
N GLU A 97 24.31 4.04 22.76
CA GLU A 97 24.59 2.70 23.34
C GLU A 97 23.99 2.54 24.75
N ASP A 98 24.14 3.56 25.58
CA ASP A 98 23.62 3.57 26.96
C ASP A 98 22.08 3.65 27.04
N ALA A 99 21.40 4.01 25.95
CA ALA A 99 19.94 4.17 25.87
C ALA A 99 19.26 3.09 25.00
N GLU A 100 19.98 2.04 24.58
CA GLU A 100 19.39 0.90 23.87
C GLU A 100 18.43 0.08 24.75
N GLN A 101 18.61 0.14 26.07
CA GLN A 101 17.78 -0.55 27.05
C GLN A 101 17.27 0.39 28.15
N ILE A 102 16.05 0.15 28.63
CA ILE A 102 15.48 0.82 29.81
C ILE A 102 15.51 -0.16 30.99
N PRO A 103 15.95 0.26 32.19
CA PRO A 103 16.31 1.64 32.55
C PRO A 103 17.73 2.04 32.12
N PHE A 104 17.88 3.31 31.73
CA PHE A 104 19.16 3.99 31.55
C PHE A 104 19.22 5.27 32.42
N ALA A 105 20.38 5.90 32.50
CA ALA A 105 20.55 7.18 33.19
C ALA A 105 20.95 8.28 32.20
N TYR A 106 20.25 9.41 32.24
CA TYR A 106 20.67 10.61 31.51
C TYR A 106 22.03 11.12 32.00
N SER A 107 22.80 11.73 31.09
CA SER A 107 23.99 12.48 31.44
C SER A 107 23.64 13.65 32.39
N ALA A 108 24.63 14.19 33.11
CA ALA A 108 24.38 15.32 34.02
C ALA A 108 23.87 16.57 33.28
N ASP A 109 24.34 16.78 32.05
CA ASP A 109 23.91 17.89 31.19
C ASP A 109 22.47 17.68 30.72
N ASP A 110 22.12 16.47 30.23
CA ASP A 110 20.75 16.14 29.84
C ASP A 110 19.78 16.25 31.02
N GLN A 111 20.17 15.80 32.23
CA GLN A 111 19.34 15.95 33.43
C GLN A 111 19.03 17.41 33.74
N ALA A 112 20.02 18.30 33.56
CA ALA A 112 19.84 19.73 33.78
C ALA A 112 18.92 20.35 32.72
N ASP A 113 19.12 20.02 31.45
CA ASP A 113 18.32 20.54 30.33
C ASP A 113 16.88 19.99 30.33
N LEU A 114 16.70 18.76 30.83
CA LEU A 114 15.41 18.08 30.91
C LEU A 114 14.69 18.29 32.25
N ALA A 115 15.21 19.10 33.17
CA ALA A 115 14.71 19.19 34.54
C ALA A 115 13.18 19.40 34.63
N ALA A 116 12.62 20.30 33.81
CA ALA A 116 11.17 20.55 33.78
C ALA A 116 10.37 19.37 33.20
N TYR A 117 10.97 18.56 32.35
CA TYR A 117 10.36 17.39 31.71
C TYR A 117 10.45 16.12 32.56
N LEU A 118 11.21 16.17 33.66
CA LEU A 118 11.36 15.10 34.65
C LEU A 118 10.50 15.32 35.91
N GLU A 119 9.83 16.48 36.02
CA GLU A 119 9.03 16.84 37.20
C GLU A 119 7.78 15.97 37.37
N ILE A 120 7.69 15.29 38.52
CA ILE A 120 6.53 14.47 38.86
C ILE A 120 5.46 15.35 39.52
N ASP A 121 4.47 15.76 38.73
CA ASP A 121 3.30 16.52 39.21
C ASP A 121 2.24 15.65 39.94
N ASP A 122 1.99 14.44 39.44
CA ASP A 122 1.05 13.47 40.00
C ASP A 122 1.79 12.32 40.69
N ASP A 123 1.67 12.22 42.02
CA ASP A 123 2.27 11.20 42.90
C ASP A 123 1.20 10.60 43.84
N GLY A 124 0.09 10.15 43.25
CA GLY A 124 -1.03 9.55 43.96
C GLY A 124 -0.91 8.03 44.12
N PRO A 125 -1.71 7.42 45.02
CA PRO A 125 -1.67 5.98 45.24
C PRO A 125 -1.93 5.15 43.99
N LEU A 126 -2.84 5.57 43.09
CA LEU A 126 -3.19 4.77 41.91
C LEU A 126 -2.10 4.81 40.84
N ILE A 127 -1.52 5.98 40.56
CA ILE A 127 -0.36 6.04 39.65
C ILE A 127 0.84 5.28 40.22
N ASN A 128 1.07 5.36 41.53
CA ASN A 128 2.17 4.64 42.17
C ASN A 128 1.98 3.12 42.10
N GLU A 129 0.75 2.63 42.28
CA GLU A 129 0.42 1.22 42.06
C GLU A 129 0.60 0.81 40.60
N PHE A 130 0.13 1.63 39.66
CA PHE A 130 0.28 1.39 38.22
C PHE A 130 1.75 1.30 37.81
N VAL A 131 2.58 2.24 38.27
CA VAL A 131 4.03 2.27 38.00
C VAL A 131 4.75 1.08 38.63
N ALA A 132 4.34 0.65 39.83
CA ALA A 132 4.96 -0.49 40.52
C ALA A 132 4.78 -1.82 39.78
N GLN A 133 3.79 -1.93 38.88
CA GLN A 133 3.54 -3.11 38.05
C GLN A 133 4.40 -3.17 36.78
N ILE A 134 5.18 -2.12 36.50
CA ILE A 134 6.06 -2.05 35.33
C ILE A 134 7.36 -2.78 35.67
N ASP A 135 7.73 -3.75 34.82
CA ASP A 135 9.00 -4.47 34.96
C ASP A 135 10.17 -3.50 34.78
N ARG A 136 11.14 -3.58 35.70
CA ARG A 136 12.35 -2.75 35.71
C ARG A 136 13.59 -3.51 35.27
N THR A 137 13.43 -4.76 34.81
CA THR A 137 14.53 -5.49 34.18
C THR A 137 14.95 -4.79 32.88
N PRO A 138 16.26 -4.72 32.57
CA PRO A 138 16.73 -4.13 31.32
C PRO A 138 16.09 -4.79 30.10
N GLN A 139 15.34 -4.00 29.33
CA GLN A 139 14.64 -4.43 28.11
C GLN A 139 14.89 -3.41 26.99
N PRO A 140 14.83 -3.83 25.71
CA PRO A 140 15.00 -2.90 24.59
C PRO A 140 14.08 -1.69 24.72
N THR A 141 14.62 -0.50 24.54
CA THR A 141 13.91 0.76 24.79
C THR A 141 12.58 0.84 24.05
N MET A 142 12.55 0.44 22.77
CA MET A 142 11.30 0.47 21.99
C MET A 142 10.24 -0.50 22.49
N ASP A 143 10.64 -1.68 22.98
CA ASP A 143 9.69 -2.66 23.52
C ASP A 143 9.03 -2.10 24.79
N VAL A 144 9.81 -1.44 25.65
CA VAL A 144 9.31 -0.77 26.85
C VAL A 144 8.36 0.38 26.47
N LEU A 145 8.74 1.26 25.55
CA LEU A 145 7.89 2.40 25.16
C LEU A 145 6.56 1.92 24.55
N VAL A 146 6.58 0.89 23.70
CA VAL A 146 5.37 0.28 23.13
C VAL A 146 4.50 -0.37 24.21
N ASP A 147 5.12 -1.10 25.16
CA ASP A 147 4.37 -1.72 26.26
C ASP A 147 3.69 -0.68 27.16
N LEU A 148 4.40 0.41 27.50
CA LEU A 148 3.83 1.51 28.30
C LEU A 148 2.67 2.20 27.59
N ASN A 149 2.83 2.48 26.30
CA ASN A 149 1.78 3.09 25.50
C ASN A 149 0.51 2.21 25.47
N ARG A 150 0.71 0.90 25.27
CA ARG A 150 -0.37 -0.09 25.30
C ARG A 150 -1.02 -0.23 26.69
N ARG A 151 -0.25 -0.22 27.77
CA ARG A 151 -0.81 -0.31 29.13
C ARG A 151 -1.72 0.86 29.47
N VAL A 152 -1.36 2.07 29.03
CA VAL A 152 -2.24 3.24 29.23
C VAL A 152 -3.50 3.13 28.37
N LEU A 153 -3.37 2.66 27.12
CA LEU A 153 -4.53 2.35 26.26
C LEU A 153 -5.48 1.34 26.93
N ASP A 154 -4.94 0.25 27.47
CA ASP A 154 -5.73 -0.82 28.11
C ASP A 154 -6.37 -0.37 29.43
N ALA A 155 -5.74 0.56 30.15
CA ALA A 155 -6.22 1.08 31.43
C ALA A 155 -7.30 2.17 31.27
N VAL A 156 -7.36 2.85 30.12
CA VAL A 156 -8.21 4.03 29.92
C VAL A 156 -9.10 3.85 28.70
N THR A 157 -10.38 3.58 28.94
CA THR A 157 -11.37 3.59 27.86
C THR A 157 -11.57 5.01 27.34
N TYR A 158 -11.34 5.22 26.05
CA TYR A 158 -11.46 6.53 25.41
C TYR A 158 -12.91 7.04 25.42
N GLY A 159 -13.09 8.30 25.82
CA GLY A 159 -14.35 9.01 25.79
C GLY A 159 -14.17 10.50 25.51
N ILE A 160 -15.06 11.06 24.68
CA ILE A 160 -15.08 12.50 24.41
C ILE A 160 -15.58 13.24 25.67
N ARG A 161 -14.86 14.29 26.05
CA ARG A 161 -15.17 15.09 27.24
C ARG A 161 -15.31 16.57 26.90
N ILE A 162 -16.42 17.16 27.33
CA ILE A 162 -16.73 18.58 27.13
C ILE A 162 -16.18 19.43 28.28
N GLU A 163 -15.96 18.85 29.47
CA GLU A 163 -15.46 19.63 30.61
C GLU A 163 -14.07 20.21 30.32
N ALA A 164 -13.79 21.40 30.83
CA ALA A 164 -12.47 22.00 30.71
C ALA A 164 -11.45 21.29 31.62
N GLY A 165 -10.17 21.35 31.23
CA GLY A 165 -9.06 20.83 32.02
C GLY A 165 -8.71 19.36 31.76
N VAL A 166 -7.63 18.91 32.39
CA VAL A 166 -7.10 17.55 32.29
C VAL A 166 -7.31 16.86 33.64
N GLN A 167 -7.75 15.61 33.64
CA GLN A 167 -7.84 14.79 34.85
C GLN A 167 -6.45 14.54 35.42
N THR A 168 -6.34 14.43 36.74
CA THR A 168 -5.11 13.91 37.34
C THR A 168 -4.94 12.45 36.96
N SER A 169 -3.72 11.93 37.09
CA SER A 169 -3.41 10.52 36.83
C SER A 169 -4.27 9.57 37.68
N ASP A 170 -4.44 9.87 38.96
CA ASP A 170 -5.29 9.08 39.87
C ASP A 170 -6.78 9.17 39.52
N GLU A 171 -7.27 10.34 39.10
CA GLU A 171 -8.66 10.46 38.62
C GLU A 171 -8.89 9.61 37.37
N THR A 172 -7.94 9.64 36.43
CA THR A 172 -7.99 8.90 35.16
C THR A 172 -7.99 7.40 35.42
N LEU A 173 -7.03 6.91 36.23
CA LEU A 173 -6.93 5.49 36.60
C LEU A 173 -8.12 5.04 37.45
N GLY A 174 -8.60 5.87 38.38
CA GLY A 174 -9.73 5.54 39.24
C GLY A 174 -11.06 5.44 38.48
N LYS A 175 -11.25 6.25 37.43
CA LYS A 175 -12.42 6.17 36.55
C LYS A 175 -12.29 5.08 35.48
N GLY A 176 -11.06 4.79 35.04
CA GLY A 176 -10.80 3.91 33.89
C GLY A 176 -11.30 4.47 32.56
N THR A 177 -11.61 5.77 32.50
CA THR A 177 -12.14 6.45 31.32
C THR A 177 -11.55 7.86 31.19
N GLY A 178 -11.19 8.27 29.98
CA GLY A 178 -10.55 9.56 29.74
C GLY A 178 -10.61 10.01 28.29
N SER A 179 -10.36 11.29 28.07
CA SER A 179 -10.14 11.88 26.74
C SER A 179 -8.65 11.81 26.36
N CYS A 180 -8.30 12.18 25.12
CA CYS A 180 -6.90 12.12 24.64
C CYS A 180 -5.91 12.86 25.54
N ARG A 181 -6.29 14.04 26.03
CA ARG A 181 -5.51 14.82 27.00
C ARG A 181 -5.30 14.12 28.34
N ASP A 182 -6.26 13.31 28.78
CA ASP A 182 -6.16 12.60 30.07
C ASP A 182 -5.17 11.43 29.94
N SER A 183 -5.31 10.63 28.87
CA SER A 183 -4.38 9.53 28.57
C SER A 183 -2.95 10.02 28.30
N ALA A 184 -2.79 11.11 27.53
CA ALA A 184 -1.48 11.70 27.24
C ALA A 184 -0.81 12.23 28.52
N TRP A 185 -1.57 12.86 29.42
CA TRP A 185 -1.00 13.34 30.68
C TRP A 185 -0.61 12.19 31.61
N LEU A 186 -1.46 11.16 31.73
CA LEU A 186 -1.14 9.95 32.48
C LEU A 186 0.15 9.30 31.96
N LEU A 187 0.31 9.15 30.64
CA LEU A 187 1.54 8.60 30.07
C LEU A 187 2.77 9.48 30.32
N CYS A 188 2.63 10.83 30.25
CA CYS A 188 3.71 11.74 30.64
C CYS A 188 4.19 11.45 32.07
N GLN A 189 3.25 11.33 33.01
CA GLN A 189 3.55 11.11 34.43
C GLN A 189 4.14 9.73 34.68
N VAL A 190 3.60 8.68 34.05
CA VAL A 190 4.17 7.33 34.13
C VAL A 190 5.63 7.33 33.68
N LEU A 191 5.96 7.94 32.54
CA LEU A 191 7.33 8.04 32.04
C LEU A 191 8.27 8.77 33.02
N ARG A 192 7.80 9.84 33.66
CA ARG A 192 8.61 10.58 34.66
C ARG A 192 8.87 9.79 35.92
N HIS A 193 7.90 9.00 36.37
CA HIS A 193 8.09 8.00 37.42
C HIS A 193 9.07 6.87 37.03
N LEU A 194 9.32 6.68 35.73
CA LEU A 194 10.39 5.81 35.24
C LEU A 194 11.74 6.52 35.10
N GLY A 195 11.81 7.82 35.38
CA GLY A 195 13.01 8.64 35.20
C GLY A 195 13.23 9.11 33.76
N LEU A 196 12.21 9.05 32.91
CA LEU A 196 12.29 9.45 31.51
C LEU A 196 11.68 10.85 31.31
N GLY A 197 12.40 11.72 30.63
CA GLY A 197 11.94 13.07 30.31
C GLY A 197 10.77 13.03 29.33
N SER A 198 9.63 13.61 29.70
CA SER A 198 8.41 13.57 28.89
C SER A 198 7.75 14.93 28.75
N ARG A 199 7.11 15.17 27.61
CA ARG A 199 6.34 16.40 27.34
C ARG A 199 4.95 16.07 26.81
N PHE A 200 4.01 16.95 27.17
CA PHE A 200 2.65 16.92 26.68
C PHE A 200 2.57 17.67 25.36
N VAL A 201 2.01 17.04 24.33
CA VAL A 201 1.84 17.63 23.01
C VAL A 201 0.37 17.80 22.70
N SER A 202 0.02 18.99 22.24
CA SER A 202 -1.30 19.35 21.74
C SER A 202 -1.16 19.69 20.25
N GLY A 203 -2.00 19.08 19.42
CA GLY A 203 -1.96 19.36 17.99
C GLY A 203 -3.15 18.85 17.21
N TYR A 204 -3.00 18.75 15.89
CA TYR A 204 -3.99 18.09 15.05
C TYR A 204 -3.62 16.62 14.88
N LEU A 205 -4.62 15.75 14.96
CA LEU A 205 -4.54 14.40 14.42
C LEU A 205 -5.29 14.37 13.10
N VAL A 206 -4.62 13.97 12.03
CA VAL A 206 -5.21 13.69 10.72
C VAL A 206 -5.11 12.20 10.47
N GLN A 207 -6.25 11.53 10.29
CA GLN A 207 -6.26 10.15 9.86
C GLN A 207 -7.09 10.03 8.58
N LEU A 208 -6.45 9.46 7.56
CA LEU A 208 -7.07 9.25 6.26
C LEU A 208 -7.57 7.82 6.16
N ALA A 209 -8.77 7.66 5.60
CA ALA A 209 -9.31 6.35 5.30
C ALA A 209 -8.40 5.63 4.29
N ALA A 210 -7.98 4.41 4.63
CA ALA A 210 -7.20 3.59 3.72
C ALA A 210 -8.08 3.09 2.56
N ASP A 211 -7.48 2.96 1.37
CA ASP A 211 -8.19 2.46 0.17
C ASP A 211 -8.63 1.01 0.35
N GLU A 212 -7.74 0.21 0.93
CA GLU A 212 -7.96 -1.18 1.27
C GLU A 212 -7.89 -1.34 2.78
N ARG A 213 -8.79 -2.13 3.34
CA ARG A 213 -8.70 -2.46 4.76
C ARG A 213 -7.48 -3.35 4.98
N PRO A 214 -6.70 -3.10 6.05
CA PRO A 214 -5.65 -4.02 6.44
C PRO A 214 -6.21 -5.43 6.62
N VAL A 215 -5.48 -6.44 6.15
CA VAL A 215 -5.82 -7.85 6.41
C VAL A 215 -5.61 -8.16 7.90
N ASP A 216 -4.55 -7.60 8.49
CA ASP A 216 -4.20 -7.70 9.90
C ASP A 216 -3.99 -6.30 10.50
N GLY A 217 -4.34 -6.13 11.78
CA GLY A 217 -4.22 -4.86 12.52
C GLY A 217 -5.53 -4.07 12.60
N PRO A 218 -5.53 -2.93 13.33
CA PRO A 218 -6.73 -2.11 13.45
C PRO A 218 -7.15 -1.56 12.09
N ALA A 219 -8.41 -1.79 11.71
CA ALA A 219 -9.02 -1.09 10.59
C ALA A 219 -9.00 0.40 10.96
N GLY A 220 -8.18 1.20 10.28
CA GLY A 220 -8.14 2.65 10.45
C GLY A 220 -9.51 3.31 10.25
N PRO A 221 -9.59 4.63 10.20
CA PRO A 221 -10.89 5.28 10.15
C PRO A 221 -11.66 4.91 8.87
N LEU A 222 -12.99 4.86 8.99
CA LEU A 222 -13.89 4.59 7.86
C LEU A 222 -13.94 5.75 6.86
N GLU A 223 -13.71 6.97 7.35
CA GLU A 223 -13.71 8.21 6.58
C GLU A 223 -12.52 9.07 7.00
N ASP A 224 -12.08 9.97 6.11
CA ASP A 224 -11.07 10.94 6.48
C ASP A 224 -11.58 11.80 7.63
N PHE A 225 -10.81 11.90 8.71
CA PHE A 225 -11.16 12.78 9.81
C PHE A 225 -9.95 13.50 10.36
N THR A 226 -10.23 14.62 11.01
CA THR A 226 -9.24 15.34 11.78
C THR A 226 -9.86 15.90 13.03
N ASP A 227 -9.09 15.92 14.12
CA ASP A 227 -9.50 16.56 15.35
C ASP A 227 -8.33 17.26 16.05
N LEU A 228 -8.61 18.17 17.00
CA LEU A 228 -7.61 18.51 18.00
C LEU A 228 -7.36 17.29 18.86
N HIS A 229 -6.09 17.00 19.06
CA HIS A 229 -5.63 15.81 19.74
C HIS A 229 -4.47 16.12 20.67
N ALA A 230 -4.24 15.21 21.60
CA ALA A 230 -3.11 15.28 22.50
C ALA A 230 -2.41 13.92 22.60
N TRP A 231 -1.09 13.96 22.67
CA TRP A 231 -0.23 12.78 22.82
C TRP A 231 0.99 13.12 23.68
N THR A 232 1.80 12.11 23.96
CA THR A 232 3.00 12.23 24.79
C THR A 232 4.23 12.13 23.92
N GLU A 233 5.25 12.92 24.21
CA GLU A 233 6.58 12.70 23.66
C GLU A 233 7.58 12.39 24.78
N VAL A 234 8.47 11.43 24.54
CA VAL A 234 9.54 11.03 25.46
C VAL A 234 10.89 11.31 24.82
N TYR A 235 11.83 11.88 25.58
CA TYR A 235 13.18 12.14 25.10
C TYR A 235 14.09 10.94 25.35
N ILE A 236 14.69 10.40 24.29
CA ILE A 236 15.66 9.29 24.39
C ILE A 236 16.97 9.74 23.72
N PRO A 237 18.14 9.59 24.37
CA PRO A 237 19.43 9.93 23.78
C PRO A 237 19.65 9.24 22.43
N GLY A 238 20.20 9.98 21.46
CA GLY A 238 20.28 9.58 20.05
C GLY A 238 19.00 9.80 19.25
N ALA A 239 17.84 9.39 19.75
CA ALA A 239 16.57 9.48 19.02
C ALA A 239 15.87 10.85 19.13
N GLY A 240 16.14 11.58 20.21
CA GLY A 240 15.42 12.81 20.54
C GLY A 240 14.00 12.53 21.05
N TRP A 241 13.04 13.39 20.68
CA TRP A 241 11.65 13.28 21.12
C TRP A 241 10.87 12.27 20.26
N ILE A 242 10.46 11.16 20.87
CA ILE A 242 9.64 10.10 20.27
C ILE A 242 8.19 10.29 20.68
N GLY A 243 7.26 10.37 19.72
CA GLY A 243 5.84 10.53 19.99
C GLY A 243 5.10 9.21 20.21
N LEU A 244 4.30 9.17 21.27
CA LEU A 244 3.48 8.04 21.71
C LEU A 244 2.04 8.52 21.89
N ASP A 245 1.11 7.88 21.20
CA ASP A 245 -0.31 8.18 21.30
C ASP A 245 -1.03 7.09 22.12
N PRO A 246 -1.29 7.33 23.43
CA PRO A 246 -1.90 6.35 24.30
C PRO A 246 -3.40 6.13 24.04
N THR A 247 -4.01 6.90 23.12
CA THR A 247 -5.40 6.67 22.72
C THR A 247 -5.56 5.64 21.62
N SER A 248 -4.53 5.50 20.78
CA SER A 248 -4.50 4.51 19.69
C SER A 248 -3.53 3.37 19.99
N GLY A 249 -2.61 3.54 20.93
CA GLY A 249 -1.50 2.62 21.19
C GLY A 249 -0.39 2.69 20.14
N LEU A 250 -0.47 3.64 19.21
CA LEU A 250 0.50 3.80 18.12
C LEU A 250 1.55 4.87 18.44
N LEU A 251 2.67 4.84 17.72
CA LEU A 251 3.61 5.95 17.70
C LEU A 251 3.05 7.08 16.82
N ALA A 252 3.46 8.31 17.13
CA ALA A 252 3.08 9.49 16.35
C ALA A 252 3.70 9.45 14.95
N GLY A 253 2.86 9.56 13.92
CA GLY A 253 3.24 9.54 12.50
C GLY A 253 2.99 10.86 11.81
N GLU A 254 2.88 10.85 10.47
CA GLU A 254 2.61 12.04 9.66
C GLU A 254 1.26 12.72 9.96
N GLY A 255 0.32 11.94 10.51
CA GLY A 255 -0.99 12.42 10.98
C GLY A 255 -0.92 13.31 12.21
N HIS A 256 0.14 13.21 13.02
CA HIS A 256 0.30 13.94 14.28
C HIS A 256 1.05 15.25 14.02
N ILE A 257 0.30 16.35 13.87
CA ILE A 257 0.83 17.68 13.56
C ILE A 257 0.89 18.49 14.87
N PRO A 258 2.06 18.59 15.55
CA PRO A 258 2.17 19.31 16.82
C PRO A 258 1.91 20.79 16.64
N LEU A 259 1.15 21.39 17.55
CA LEU A 259 0.94 22.84 17.63
C LEU A 259 1.68 23.43 18.83
N ALA A 260 1.64 22.73 19.97
CA ALA A 260 2.40 23.07 21.16
C ALA A 260 2.88 21.82 21.89
N ALA A 261 4.17 21.77 22.23
CA ALA A 261 4.77 20.74 23.07
C ALA A 261 5.40 21.40 24.30
N THR A 262 4.96 21.00 25.50
CA THR A 262 5.39 21.63 26.75
C THR A 262 5.51 20.58 27.86
N PRO A 263 6.37 20.79 28.89
CA PRO A 263 6.43 19.88 30.02
C PRO A 263 5.07 19.68 30.70
N HIS A 264 4.29 20.74 30.90
CA HIS A 264 3.01 20.63 31.61
C HIS A 264 1.82 20.97 30.69
N TYR A 265 0.73 20.18 30.70
CA TYR A 265 -0.43 20.32 29.79
C TYR A 265 -1.02 21.75 29.72
N ARG A 266 -1.05 22.48 30.84
CA ARG A 266 -1.47 23.91 30.91
C ARG A 266 -0.73 24.81 29.91
N GLY A 267 0.53 24.52 29.60
CA GLY A 267 1.33 25.27 28.63
C GLY A 267 0.95 24.99 27.18
N ALA A 268 0.29 23.86 26.90
CA ALA A 268 -0.08 23.41 25.56
C ALA A 268 -1.55 23.67 25.20
N ALA A 269 -2.30 24.37 26.06
CA ALA A 269 -3.69 24.72 25.78
C ALA A 269 -3.80 25.57 24.50
N ALA A 270 -4.67 25.13 23.59
CA ALA A 270 -4.83 25.69 22.25
C ALA A 270 -5.23 27.17 22.26
N VAL A 271 -6.16 27.54 23.16
CA VAL A 271 -6.57 28.92 23.41
C VAL A 271 -6.64 29.14 24.92
N THR A 272 -5.98 30.19 25.40
CA THR A 272 -6.04 30.61 26.81
C THR A 272 -6.22 32.11 26.88
N GLY A 273 -7.13 32.59 27.73
CA GLY A 273 -7.35 34.01 27.92
C GLY A 273 -8.33 34.28 29.05
N ALA A 274 -8.57 35.57 29.29
CA ALA A 274 -9.56 36.02 30.27
C ALA A 274 -10.74 36.67 29.55
N ILE A 275 -11.95 36.44 30.06
CA ILE A 275 -13.17 37.09 29.61
C ILE A 275 -13.94 37.59 30.84
N ASP A 276 -14.78 38.60 30.65
CA ASP A 276 -15.72 38.98 31.71
C ASP A 276 -16.67 37.81 32.03
N PRO A 277 -17.19 37.71 33.27
CA PRO A 277 -18.23 36.74 33.60
C PRO A 277 -19.46 36.88 32.69
N CYS A 278 -19.79 35.84 31.95
CA CYS A 278 -20.89 35.81 30.98
C CYS A 278 -21.38 34.37 30.74
N GLU A 279 -22.53 34.26 30.07
CA GLU A 279 -22.95 32.99 29.49
C GLU A 279 -22.36 32.90 28.07
N ALA A 280 -21.71 31.79 27.76
CA ALA A 280 -21.03 31.59 26.48
C ALA A 280 -21.45 30.26 25.85
N THR A 281 -21.72 30.28 24.55
CA THR A 281 -21.90 29.09 23.72
C THR A 281 -20.61 28.85 22.94
N LEU A 282 -20.07 27.64 23.04
CA LEU A 282 -18.90 27.20 22.30
C LEU A 282 -19.35 26.38 21.08
N GLU A 283 -18.98 26.84 19.89
CA GLU A 283 -19.10 26.10 18.64
C GLU A 283 -17.71 25.66 18.18
N TYR A 284 -17.61 24.39 17.78
CA TYR A 284 -16.36 23.79 17.35
C TYR A 284 -16.56 22.93 16.11
N ALA A 285 -15.65 23.05 15.14
CA ALA A 285 -15.67 22.25 13.93
C ALA A 285 -14.27 22.01 13.39
N ASN A 286 -14.01 20.76 12.99
CA ASN A 286 -12.81 20.36 12.27
C ASN A 286 -13.19 19.63 11.00
N THR A 287 -12.44 19.88 9.93
CA THR A 287 -12.66 19.28 8.62
C THR A 287 -11.33 18.96 7.97
N VAL A 288 -11.25 17.82 7.29
CA VAL A 288 -10.13 17.47 6.42
C VAL A 288 -10.64 17.21 5.01
N THR A 289 -9.87 17.60 4.01
CA THR A 289 -10.19 17.35 2.60
C THR A 289 -8.93 17.05 1.83
N ARG A 290 -8.90 15.95 1.07
CA ARG A 290 -7.82 15.65 0.13
C ARG A 290 -7.87 16.65 -1.03
N ILE A 291 -6.85 17.49 -1.16
CA ILE A 291 -6.76 18.49 -2.24
C ILE A 291 -5.83 18.06 -3.38
N LEU A 292 -4.91 17.14 -3.10
CA LEU A 292 -4.09 16.47 -4.11
C LEU A 292 -3.92 15.01 -3.71
N GLU A 293 -4.32 14.12 -4.61
CA GLU A 293 -4.10 12.69 -4.47
C GLU A 293 -3.54 12.19 -5.79
N THR A 294 -2.28 11.73 -5.75
CA THR A 294 -1.64 11.18 -6.94
C THR A 294 -2.27 9.81 -7.26
N PRO A 295 -2.57 9.50 -8.54
CA PRO A 295 -3.29 8.27 -8.91
C PRO A 295 -2.62 7.01 -8.36
N ARG A 296 -3.38 6.20 -7.63
CA ARG A 296 -2.92 4.94 -7.04
C ARG A 296 -3.40 3.76 -7.86
N THR A 297 -2.67 2.65 -7.83
CA THR A 297 -3.08 1.37 -8.45
C THR A 297 -4.14 0.63 -7.63
N THR A 298 -4.49 1.12 -6.44
CA THR A 298 -5.40 0.47 -5.47
C THR A 298 -6.87 0.84 -5.63
N GLN A 299 -7.19 1.88 -6.42
CA GLN A 299 -8.58 2.23 -6.74
C GLN A 299 -8.79 2.33 -8.26
N PRO A 300 -10.01 2.06 -8.77
CA PRO A 300 -10.35 2.37 -10.15
C PRO A 300 -10.18 3.86 -10.43
N TYR A 301 -9.89 4.22 -11.68
CA TYR A 301 -9.96 5.61 -12.11
C TYR A 301 -11.33 6.20 -11.79
N ARG A 302 -11.35 7.44 -11.32
CA ARG A 302 -12.62 8.16 -11.11
C ARG A 302 -13.40 8.24 -12.44
N PRO A 303 -14.74 8.38 -12.40
CA PRO A 303 -15.54 8.46 -13.61
C PRO A 303 -15.10 9.55 -14.60
N ASP A 304 -14.64 10.70 -14.10
CA ASP A 304 -14.09 11.80 -14.92
C ASP A 304 -12.77 11.40 -15.60
N GLN A 305 -11.88 10.73 -14.87
CA GLN A 305 -10.60 10.25 -15.40
C GLN A 305 -10.80 9.16 -16.45
N TRP A 306 -11.73 8.22 -16.20
CA TRP A 306 -12.08 7.17 -17.13
C TRP A 306 -12.71 7.73 -18.41
N ALA A 307 -13.62 8.70 -18.27
CA ALA A 307 -14.20 9.40 -19.42
C ALA A 307 -13.13 10.13 -20.26
N ALA A 308 -12.16 10.78 -19.61
CA ALA A 308 -11.05 11.43 -20.29
C ALA A 308 -10.16 10.43 -21.04
N ALA A 309 -9.85 9.28 -20.41
CA ALA A 309 -9.08 8.21 -21.05
C ALA A 309 -9.80 7.65 -22.29
N ASN A 310 -11.11 7.40 -22.19
CA ASN A 310 -11.92 6.94 -23.32
C ASN A 310 -11.99 7.99 -24.44
N ALA A 311 -12.08 9.28 -24.10
CA ALA A 311 -12.06 10.36 -25.09
C ALA A 311 -10.73 10.40 -25.86
N VAL A 312 -9.59 10.17 -25.18
CA VAL A 312 -8.28 10.02 -25.82
C VAL A 312 -8.25 8.77 -26.70
N GLY A 313 -8.78 7.63 -26.23
CA GLY A 313 -8.89 6.42 -27.03
C GLY A 313 -9.67 6.63 -28.33
N ALA A 314 -10.86 7.22 -28.25
CA ALA A 314 -11.69 7.54 -29.41
C ALA A 314 -10.98 8.51 -30.39
N TYR A 315 -10.24 9.49 -29.86
CA TYR A 315 -9.43 10.39 -30.68
C TYR A 315 -8.30 9.63 -31.41
N VAL A 316 -7.60 8.73 -30.71
CA VAL A 316 -6.54 7.90 -31.32
C VAL A 316 -7.12 6.97 -32.40
N ASP A 317 -8.25 6.31 -32.13
CA ASP A 317 -8.91 5.42 -33.09
C ASP A 317 -9.34 6.16 -34.36
N GLN A 318 -9.88 7.37 -34.20
CA GLN A 318 -10.21 8.25 -35.33
C GLN A 318 -8.96 8.54 -36.17
N ARG A 319 -7.85 8.91 -35.52
CA ARG A 319 -6.59 9.23 -36.20
C ARG A 319 -5.99 8.03 -36.93
N LEU A 320 -6.04 6.84 -36.32
CA LEU A 320 -5.58 5.59 -36.95
C LEU A 320 -6.42 5.26 -38.19
N THR A 321 -7.73 5.45 -38.11
CA THR A 321 -8.66 5.24 -39.24
C THR A 321 -8.39 6.22 -40.38
N GLU A 322 -8.22 7.52 -40.08
CA GLU A 322 -7.85 8.55 -41.06
C GLU A 322 -6.52 8.26 -41.77
N MET A 323 -5.62 7.55 -41.11
CA MET A 323 -4.30 7.17 -41.62
C MET A 323 -4.27 5.79 -42.29
N ASP A 324 -5.40 5.07 -42.37
CA ASP A 324 -5.50 3.68 -42.85
C ASP A 324 -4.53 2.72 -42.15
N VAL A 325 -4.30 2.92 -40.84
CA VAL A 325 -3.47 2.02 -40.03
C VAL A 325 -4.32 0.83 -39.60
N ARG A 326 -4.02 -0.35 -40.14
CA ARG A 326 -4.75 -1.60 -39.87
C ARG A 326 -3.99 -2.50 -38.93
N LEU A 327 -4.71 -3.13 -38.00
CA LEU A 327 -4.16 -4.18 -37.14
C LEU A 327 -3.98 -5.46 -37.96
N THR A 328 -2.82 -6.10 -37.82
CA THR A 328 -2.60 -7.47 -38.30
C THR A 328 -2.22 -8.32 -37.10
N VAL A 329 -2.79 -9.52 -37.00
CA VAL A 329 -2.36 -10.52 -36.02
C VAL A 329 -1.06 -11.14 -36.57
N GLY A 330 0.01 -11.16 -35.78
CA GLY A 330 1.29 -11.75 -36.16
C GLY A 330 1.16 -13.24 -36.51
N GLY A 331 2.09 -13.76 -37.33
CA GLY A 331 1.99 -15.08 -37.97
C GLY A 331 2.13 -16.32 -37.07
N GLU A 332 2.42 -16.17 -35.78
CA GLU A 332 2.66 -17.30 -34.85
C GLU A 332 2.01 -17.03 -33.47
N PRO A 333 0.69 -17.22 -33.31
CA PRO A 333 0.06 -17.14 -31.99
C PRO A 333 0.51 -18.33 -31.12
N THR A 334 1.05 -18.02 -29.93
CA THR A 334 1.52 -19.02 -28.95
C THR A 334 0.46 -19.24 -27.88
N PHE A 335 0.10 -20.50 -27.63
CA PHE A 335 -0.85 -20.89 -26.60
C PHE A 335 -0.13 -21.64 -25.47
N VAL A 336 -0.38 -21.24 -24.23
CA VAL A 336 0.14 -21.88 -23.01
C VAL A 336 -1.04 -22.25 -22.11
N ALA A 337 -1.03 -23.47 -21.56
CA ALA A 337 -2.12 -23.94 -20.70
C ALA A 337 -2.23 -23.10 -19.41
N THR A 338 -3.43 -22.65 -19.05
CA THR A 338 -3.66 -21.76 -17.90
C THR A 338 -3.43 -22.42 -16.54
N ASN A 339 -3.52 -23.75 -16.48
CA ASN A 339 -3.42 -24.54 -15.26
C ASN A 339 -2.00 -25.07 -14.96
N ALA A 340 -1.04 -24.91 -15.88
CA ALA A 340 0.30 -25.50 -15.75
C ALA A 340 1.38 -24.69 -16.49
N GLN A 341 1.29 -23.35 -16.45
CA GLN A 341 2.16 -22.45 -17.24
C GLN A 341 3.66 -22.64 -17.00
N GLU A 342 4.06 -23.12 -15.82
CA GLU A 342 5.46 -23.36 -15.45
C GLU A 342 5.97 -24.77 -15.77
N ALA A 343 5.13 -25.66 -16.33
CA ALA A 343 5.58 -27.03 -16.61
C ALA A 343 6.70 -27.05 -17.67
N PRO A 344 7.64 -28.02 -17.63
CA PRO A 344 8.78 -28.09 -18.54
C PRO A 344 8.39 -28.02 -20.03
N GLU A 345 7.30 -28.64 -20.44
CA GLU A 345 6.81 -28.66 -21.84
C GLU A 345 6.40 -27.29 -22.42
N TRP A 346 6.14 -26.31 -21.55
CA TRP A 346 5.86 -24.91 -21.93
C TRP A 346 7.10 -24.02 -21.89
N ASN A 347 8.21 -24.54 -21.37
CA ASN A 347 9.46 -23.81 -21.18
C ASN A 347 10.62 -24.44 -21.98
N THR A 348 11.09 -25.61 -21.56
CA THR A 348 12.30 -26.27 -22.08
C THR A 348 12.01 -27.48 -22.96
N ASP A 349 11.00 -28.28 -22.61
CA ASP A 349 10.76 -29.54 -23.29
C ASP A 349 9.96 -29.32 -24.58
N ALA A 350 10.34 -30.03 -25.63
CA ALA A 350 9.79 -29.81 -26.96
C ALA A 350 8.33 -30.28 -27.08
N ASP A 351 8.02 -31.47 -26.58
CA ASP A 351 6.76 -32.22 -26.78
C ASP A 351 6.48 -33.12 -25.56
N GLY A 352 6.05 -32.53 -24.44
CA GLY A 352 5.61 -33.27 -23.24
C GLY A 352 4.22 -33.89 -23.42
N ASP A 353 3.85 -34.80 -22.52
CA ASP A 353 2.64 -35.63 -22.65
C ASP A 353 1.34 -34.82 -22.70
N GLU A 354 1.21 -33.79 -21.86
CA GLU A 354 -0.01 -32.97 -21.79
C GLU A 354 -0.07 -31.97 -22.95
N LYS A 355 1.05 -31.35 -23.29
CA LYS A 355 1.17 -30.52 -24.51
C LYS A 355 0.84 -31.31 -25.77
N ARG A 356 1.31 -32.56 -25.87
CA ARG A 356 1.02 -33.49 -26.95
C ARG A 356 -0.49 -33.75 -27.05
N ARG A 357 -1.12 -34.12 -25.94
CA ARG A 357 -2.58 -34.36 -25.86
C ARG A 357 -3.38 -33.14 -26.31
N LEU A 358 -3.06 -31.95 -25.79
CA LEU A 358 -3.77 -30.70 -26.13
C LEU A 358 -3.56 -30.31 -27.60
N ALA A 359 -2.34 -30.46 -28.13
CA ALA A 359 -2.06 -30.19 -29.53
C ALA A 359 -2.85 -31.12 -30.47
N GLU A 360 -3.10 -32.36 -30.04
CA GLU A 360 -3.87 -33.35 -30.80
C GLU A 360 -5.36 -33.09 -30.78
N GLU A 361 -5.91 -32.73 -29.63
CA GLU A 361 -7.31 -32.29 -29.53
C GLU A 361 -7.54 -31.06 -30.41
N LEU A 362 -6.62 -30.09 -30.39
CA LEU A 362 -6.71 -28.89 -31.22
C LEU A 362 -6.65 -29.23 -32.71
N VAL A 363 -5.64 -30.00 -33.16
CA VAL A 363 -5.50 -30.31 -34.59
C VAL A 363 -6.64 -31.21 -35.10
N ALA A 364 -7.14 -32.11 -34.26
CA ALA A 364 -8.31 -32.93 -34.61
C ALA A 364 -9.57 -32.07 -34.77
N GLY A 365 -9.80 -31.11 -33.86
CA GLY A 365 -10.88 -30.13 -33.98
C GLY A 365 -10.74 -29.26 -35.23
N MET A 366 -9.54 -28.74 -35.50
CA MET A 366 -9.25 -27.98 -36.71
C MET A 366 -9.48 -28.80 -37.98
N ARG A 367 -9.06 -30.07 -38.01
CA ARG A 367 -9.31 -30.96 -39.15
C ARG A 367 -10.81 -31.19 -39.36
N ALA A 368 -11.56 -31.45 -38.29
CA ALA A 368 -13.00 -31.68 -38.38
C ALA A 368 -13.76 -30.47 -38.92
N GLU A 369 -13.35 -29.25 -38.54
CA GLU A 369 -14.03 -28.01 -38.93
C GLU A 369 -13.54 -27.46 -40.29
N LEU A 370 -12.22 -27.45 -40.51
CA LEU A 370 -11.59 -26.74 -41.63
C LEU A 370 -11.18 -27.65 -42.78
N ALA A 371 -10.99 -28.95 -42.53
CA ALA A 371 -10.41 -29.88 -43.49
C ALA A 371 -10.95 -31.33 -43.37
N PRO A 372 -12.28 -31.56 -43.51
CA PRO A 372 -12.84 -32.92 -43.54
C PRO A 372 -12.16 -33.77 -44.63
N GLY A 373 -11.72 -34.98 -44.30
CA GLY A 373 -10.98 -35.84 -45.23
C GLY A 373 -9.52 -35.39 -45.51
N GLY A 374 -9.03 -34.37 -44.81
CA GLY A 374 -7.63 -33.94 -44.87
C GLY A 374 -6.67 -35.00 -44.31
N LEU A 375 -5.42 -34.99 -44.77
CA LEU A 375 -4.35 -35.84 -44.27
C LEU A 375 -3.71 -35.18 -43.04
N LEU A 376 -3.77 -35.87 -41.90
CA LEU A 376 -2.99 -35.50 -40.72
C LEU A 376 -1.57 -36.02 -40.86
N HIS A 377 -0.59 -35.12 -40.78
CA HIS A 377 0.83 -35.45 -40.75
C HIS A 377 1.44 -34.98 -39.43
N VAL A 378 2.04 -35.92 -38.71
CA VAL A 378 2.80 -35.64 -37.49
C VAL A 378 4.27 -35.87 -37.81
N GLY A 379 5.10 -34.86 -37.61
CA GLY A 379 6.50 -34.97 -37.96
C GLY A 379 7.36 -33.89 -37.33
N GLN A 380 8.62 -33.86 -37.75
CA GLN A 380 9.58 -32.88 -37.27
C GLN A 380 9.17 -31.46 -37.72
N GLY A 381 9.08 -30.56 -36.75
CA GLY A 381 8.85 -29.14 -36.94
C GLY A 381 10.15 -28.34 -36.93
N LYS A 382 10.05 -27.06 -36.56
CA LYS A 382 11.19 -26.15 -36.49
C LYS A 382 12.18 -26.60 -35.41
N TRP A 383 13.47 -26.50 -35.72
CA TRP A 383 14.55 -26.73 -34.76
C TRP A 383 15.21 -25.40 -34.45
N TYR A 384 15.05 -24.91 -33.22
CA TYR A 384 15.65 -23.64 -32.82
C TYR A 384 17.11 -23.84 -32.39
N PRO A 385 18.02 -22.90 -32.69
CA PRO A 385 19.40 -22.96 -32.22
C PRO A 385 19.47 -23.10 -30.70
N GLY A 386 20.21 -24.10 -30.21
CA GLY A 386 20.38 -24.36 -28.77
C GLY A 386 19.41 -25.38 -28.17
N GLU A 387 18.39 -25.82 -28.90
CA GLU A 387 17.53 -26.92 -28.45
C GLU A 387 18.17 -28.29 -28.75
N PRO A 388 18.18 -29.25 -27.80
CA PRO A 388 18.77 -30.57 -28.01
C PRO A 388 17.97 -31.45 -28.98
N LEU A 389 16.67 -31.17 -29.15
CA LEU A 389 15.75 -31.89 -30.01
C LEU A 389 14.90 -30.89 -30.83
N PRO A 390 14.48 -31.24 -32.05
CA PRO A 390 13.57 -30.40 -32.82
C PRO A 390 12.17 -30.37 -32.17
N ARG A 391 11.41 -29.31 -32.44
CA ARG A 391 9.98 -29.27 -32.09
C ARG A 391 9.20 -30.24 -32.99
N TRP A 392 8.00 -30.62 -32.57
CA TRP A 392 7.09 -31.45 -33.37
C TRP A 392 5.98 -30.59 -33.99
N ALA A 393 5.67 -30.86 -35.25
CA ALA A 393 4.61 -30.21 -36.00
C ALA A 393 3.48 -31.19 -36.29
N ARG A 394 2.24 -30.69 -36.15
CA ARG A 394 1.02 -31.40 -36.52
C ARG A 394 0.35 -30.59 -37.62
N THR A 395 0.42 -31.12 -38.83
CA THR A 395 -0.01 -30.41 -40.05
C THR A 395 -1.21 -31.12 -40.64
N VAL A 396 -2.24 -30.36 -40.99
CA VAL A 396 -3.40 -30.86 -41.75
C VAL A 396 -3.27 -30.39 -43.18
N PHE A 397 -3.06 -31.34 -44.09
CA PHE A 397 -3.10 -31.06 -45.52
C PHE A 397 -4.51 -31.32 -46.05
N TYR A 398 -5.03 -30.40 -46.84
CA TYR A 398 -6.33 -30.52 -47.47
C TYR A 398 -6.30 -29.94 -48.87
N ARG A 399 -7.24 -30.37 -49.71
CA ARG A 399 -7.36 -29.89 -51.08
C ARG A 399 -8.33 -28.71 -51.14
N HIS A 400 -8.00 -27.72 -51.94
CA HIS A 400 -8.89 -26.58 -52.18
C HIS A 400 -10.18 -26.97 -52.92
N ASP A 401 -10.20 -28.12 -53.60
CA ASP A 401 -11.40 -28.64 -54.27
C ASP A 401 -12.32 -29.46 -53.36
N GLY A 402 -11.94 -29.68 -52.09
CA GLY A 402 -12.77 -30.36 -51.09
C GLY A 402 -12.79 -31.89 -51.20
N GLU A 403 -12.05 -32.49 -52.13
CA GLU A 403 -11.92 -33.95 -52.21
C GLU A 403 -11.03 -34.48 -51.06
N PRO A 404 -11.32 -35.67 -50.50
CA PRO A 404 -10.54 -36.25 -49.41
C PRO A 404 -9.13 -36.64 -49.89
N ILE A 405 -8.11 -36.30 -49.10
CA ILE A 405 -6.74 -36.80 -49.30
C ILE A 405 -6.58 -38.17 -48.64
N TRP A 406 -7.26 -38.39 -47.51
CA TRP A 406 -7.16 -39.62 -46.72
C TRP A 406 -8.55 -40.20 -46.46
N ALA A 407 -8.71 -41.50 -46.71
CA ALA A 407 -10.02 -42.15 -46.68
C ALA A 407 -10.23 -43.08 -45.47
N ASP A 408 -9.17 -43.48 -44.75
CA ASP A 408 -9.26 -44.43 -43.65
C ASP A 408 -8.44 -43.98 -42.43
N ASP A 409 -9.08 -43.25 -41.53
CA ASP A 409 -8.47 -42.75 -40.29
C ASP A 409 -8.00 -43.87 -39.34
N ARG A 410 -8.43 -45.13 -39.54
CA ARG A 410 -7.95 -46.25 -38.72
C ARG A 410 -6.48 -46.61 -39.01
N LEU A 411 -5.96 -46.16 -40.15
CA LEU A 411 -4.59 -46.39 -40.58
C LEU A 411 -3.60 -45.33 -40.04
N THR A 412 -4.09 -44.28 -39.36
CA THR A 412 -3.24 -43.30 -38.69
C THR A 412 -2.99 -43.69 -37.23
N ALA A 413 -1.72 -43.77 -36.83
CA ALA A 413 -1.36 -44.03 -35.45
C ALA A 413 -1.68 -42.81 -34.57
N GLY A 414 -2.37 -43.04 -33.45
CA GLY A 414 -2.58 -42.04 -32.41
C GLY A 414 -1.40 -41.95 -31.43
N PRO A 415 -1.36 -40.93 -30.56
CA PRO A 415 -0.29 -40.67 -29.58
C PRO A 415 -0.05 -41.80 -28.57
N THR A 416 -1.07 -42.59 -28.29
CA THR A 416 -1.13 -43.58 -27.22
C THR A 416 -1.38 -44.98 -27.77
N GLY A 417 -1.08 -45.18 -29.06
CA GLY A 417 -1.17 -46.50 -29.69
C GLY A 417 -0.14 -47.47 -29.12
N PRO A 418 -0.37 -48.79 -29.21
CA PRO A 418 0.57 -49.81 -28.75
C PRO A 418 1.84 -49.93 -29.62
N ALA A 419 2.03 -49.01 -30.58
CA ALA A 419 3.09 -49.09 -31.57
C ALA A 419 4.45 -48.87 -30.91
N VAL A 420 5.42 -49.72 -31.25
CA VAL A 420 6.80 -49.65 -30.79
C VAL A 420 7.73 -49.26 -31.94
N VAL A 421 9.01 -48.97 -31.62
CA VAL A 421 9.99 -48.56 -32.63
C VAL A 421 10.15 -49.62 -33.72
N GLU A 422 10.08 -50.90 -33.33
CA GLU A 422 10.16 -52.06 -34.22
C GLU A 422 9.02 -52.09 -35.26
N ASP A 423 7.83 -51.59 -34.92
CA ASP A 423 6.72 -51.46 -35.88
C ASP A 423 7.03 -50.41 -36.95
N GLY A 424 7.67 -49.30 -36.53
CA GLY A 424 8.16 -48.27 -37.43
C GLY A 424 9.24 -48.79 -38.37
N GLU A 425 10.20 -49.57 -37.86
CA GLU A 425 11.22 -50.23 -38.68
C GLU A 425 10.60 -51.25 -39.64
N ALA A 426 9.65 -52.07 -39.18
CA ALA A 426 8.95 -53.03 -40.01
C ALA A 426 8.15 -52.34 -41.13
N PHE A 427 7.44 -51.25 -40.81
CA PHE A 427 6.73 -50.44 -41.79
C PHE A 427 7.70 -49.80 -42.79
N ALA A 428 8.79 -49.19 -42.33
CA ALA A 428 9.78 -48.56 -43.20
C ALA A 428 10.41 -49.58 -44.16
N ASN A 429 10.74 -50.77 -43.66
CA ASN A 429 11.27 -51.86 -44.48
C ASN A 429 10.24 -52.40 -45.48
N ALA A 430 8.99 -52.60 -45.05
CA ALA A 430 7.91 -53.04 -45.92
C ALA A 430 7.57 -51.98 -46.98
N LEU A 431 7.56 -50.70 -46.61
CA LEU A 431 7.35 -49.58 -47.51
C LEU A 431 8.50 -49.49 -48.52
N ALA A 432 9.76 -49.59 -48.08
CA ALA A 432 10.93 -49.62 -48.96
C ALA A 432 10.91 -50.82 -49.92
N ALA A 433 10.49 -52.00 -49.43
CA ALA A 433 10.34 -53.19 -50.26
C ALA A 433 9.20 -53.04 -51.29
N ASN A 434 8.09 -52.39 -50.93
CA ASN A 434 6.98 -52.15 -51.86
C ASN A 434 7.31 -51.03 -52.87
N LEU A 435 7.97 -49.95 -52.42
CA LEU A 435 8.44 -48.86 -53.27
C LEU A 435 9.57 -49.30 -54.21
N GLY A 436 10.40 -50.27 -53.78
CA GLY A 436 11.52 -50.83 -54.55
C GLY A 436 11.30 -52.22 -55.15
N GLY A 437 10.08 -52.78 -55.06
CA GLY A 437 9.77 -54.17 -55.43
C GLY A 437 8.81 -54.34 -56.61
N ALA A 438 8.38 -53.26 -57.25
CA ALA A 438 7.46 -53.31 -58.38
C ALA A 438 8.18 -53.07 -59.73
N ALA A 439 8.94 -54.07 -60.22
CA ALA A 439 9.03 -54.46 -61.64
C ALA A 439 10.11 -55.54 -61.87
N PRO A 440 9.76 -56.79 -62.20
CA PRO A 440 10.71 -57.78 -62.72
C PRO A 440 11.32 -57.42 -64.11
N ASP A 441 10.90 -56.33 -64.74
CA ASP A 441 11.25 -55.99 -66.13
C ASP A 441 11.98 -54.64 -66.33
N SER A 442 12.34 -53.91 -65.27
CA SER A 442 13.22 -52.73 -65.41
C SER A 442 14.68 -53.12 -65.25
N GLY A 443 15.21 -53.88 -66.21
CA GLY A 443 16.59 -54.36 -66.20
C GLY A 443 17.61 -53.24 -65.95
N VAL A 444 18.16 -53.21 -64.73
CA VAL A 444 19.57 -53.06 -64.33
C VAL A 444 19.64 -53.54 -62.87
N GLU A 445 20.14 -54.76 -62.63
CA GLU A 445 20.65 -55.13 -61.31
C GLU A 445 22.10 -54.59 -61.21
N ASP A 446 22.36 -53.64 -60.30
CA ASP A 446 23.72 -53.45 -59.81
C ASP A 446 23.97 -54.53 -58.76
N ALA A 447 24.64 -55.59 -59.20
CA ALA A 447 24.97 -56.76 -58.38
C ALA A 447 25.94 -56.47 -57.21
N SER A 448 26.27 -55.21 -56.93
CA SER A 448 27.21 -54.81 -55.87
C SER A 448 26.59 -54.21 -54.60
N ALA A 449 25.29 -53.87 -54.59
CA ALA A 449 24.69 -53.16 -53.44
C ALA A 449 23.45 -53.81 -52.80
N GLY A 450 22.75 -54.73 -53.48
CA GLY A 450 21.50 -55.30 -52.94
C GLY A 450 20.38 -54.27 -52.71
N VAL A 451 20.52 -53.05 -53.24
CA VAL A 451 19.54 -51.97 -53.16
C VAL A 451 18.89 -51.80 -54.53
N PRO A 452 17.54 -51.89 -54.64
CA PRO A 452 16.85 -51.63 -55.90
C PRO A 452 17.05 -50.18 -56.36
N VAL A 453 17.40 -49.99 -57.64
CA VAL A 453 17.61 -48.67 -58.24
C VAL A 453 16.44 -48.35 -59.17
N ILE A 454 15.75 -47.24 -58.93
CA ILE A 454 14.66 -46.74 -59.79
C ILE A 454 15.20 -45.62 -60.68
N ARG A 455 14.75 -45.59 -61.95
CA ARG A 455 15.11 -44.50 -62.86
C ARG A 455 14.44 -43.20 -62.42
N ALA A 456 15.22 -42.12 -62.28
CA ALA A 456 14.79 -40.83 -61.72
C ALA A 456 13.61 -40.11 -62.42
N TYR A 457 13.07 -40.65 -63.51
CA TYR A 457 11.96 -40.08 -64.28
C TYR A 457 10.67 -40.92 -64.25
N GLN A 458 10.64 -42.04 -63.51
CA GLN A 458 9.41 -42.75 -63.21
C GLN A 458 8.84 -42.24 -61.88
N ASP A 459 7.53 -41.98 -61.84
CA ASP A 459 6.82 -41.68 -60.60
C ASP A 459 6.76 -42.97 -59.75
N PRO A 460 7.52 -43.06 -58.64
CA PRO A 460 7.56 -44.26 -57.83
C PRO A 460 6.23 -44.51 -57.08
N VAL A 461 5.35 -43.50 -57.03
CA VAL A 461 4.05 -43.55 -56.35
C VAL A 461 2.95 -44.04 -57.29
N TYR A 462 3.18 -44.07 -58.61
CA TYR A 462 2.17 -44.53 -59.59
C TYR A 462 1.72 -45.98 -59.38
N HIS A 463 2.58 -46.83 -58.80
CA HIS A 463 2.29 -48.25 -58.56
C HIS A 463 1.70 -48.55 -57.17
N LEU A 464 1.48 -47.52 -56.34
CA LEU A 464 0.93 -47.67 -54.99
C LEU A 464 -0.62 -47.61 -54.95
N TRP A 465 -1.29 -47.36 -56.09
CA TRP A 465 -2.75 -47.25 -56.20
C TRP A 465 -3.39 -48.49 -56.80
#